data_AF-U5TWQ5-F1
#
_entry.id   AF-U5TWQ5-F1
#
_cell.length_a   1.000
_cell.length_b   1.000
_cell.length_c   1.000
_cell.angle_alpha   90.00
_cell.angle_beta   90.00
_cell.angle_gamma   90.00
#
_symmetry.space_group_name_H-M   'P 1'
#
loop_
_entity.id
_entity.type
_entity.pdbx_description
1 polymer ?
#
loop_
_entity_poly.entity_id
_entity_poly.type
_entity_poly.pdbx_seq_one_letter_code
_entity_poly.pdbx_strand_id
1 'polypeptide(L)'
;MLYRHLRQGHKRYRKGASSLRSPIKEARSIDERPAIVDSRERLGDWEADTVLGKQGTGALVTLVERKSRLYLVKRVASKQAGVVRDAIIEMLTPYIEQVHTITFDNGGEFAEHKAIEEALGAETYFAHPYSSWERGLNENSNGLLRQFIPKGTDLREVTDEDVRRAEQWLNLRPRKCLGFRQPVKVFEEYRQAA
;
A
#
# COMPACT_ATOMS: atom_id res chain seq x y z
N MET A 1 -23.31 -16.12 -17.22
CA MET A 1 -21.93 -16.06 -17.76
C MET A 1 -20.97 -15.58 -16.67
N LEU A 2 -19.94 -16.36 -16.34
CA LEU A 2 -19.03 -16.13 -15.20
C LEU A 2 -18.36 -14.74 -15.19
N TYR A 3 -18.15 -14.14 -16.36
CA TYR A 3 -17.45 -12.86 -16.49
C TYR A 3 -18.16 -11.68 -15.79
N ARG A 4 -19.48 -11.77 -15.57
CA ARG A 4 -20.27 -10.74 -14.85
C ARG A 4 -20.04 -10.74 -13.33
N HIS A 5 -19.41 -11.80 -12.80
CA HIS A 5 -19.10 -11.97 -11.37
C HIS A 5 -17.60 -11.86 -11.08
N LEU A 6 -16.79 -11.46 -12.07
CA LEU A 6 -15.37 -11.19 -11.87
C LEU A 6 -15.19 -9.93 -11.01
N ARG A 7 -14.21 -9.97 -10.10
CA ARG A 7 -13.91 -8.86 -9.17
C ARG A 7 -13.49 -7.57 -9.86
N GLN A 8 -13.06 -7.64 -11.12
CA GLN A 8 -12.60 -6.50 -11.91
C GLN A 8 -13.28 -6.53 -13.27
N GLY A 9 -13.93 -5.42 -13.64
CA GLY A 9 -14.35 -5.17 -15.03
C GLY A 9 -13.16 -4.70 -15.87
N HIS A 10 -13.22 -4.94 -17.18
CA HIS A 10 -12.17 -4.49 -18.13
C HIS A 10 -11.93 -2.98 -18.00
N LYS A 11 -10.79 -2.57 -17.44
CA LYS A 11 -10.35 -1.17 -17.42
C LYS A 11 -9.80 -0.82 -18.80
N ARG A 12 -10.30 0.26 -19.41
CA ARG A 12 -9.68 0.86 -20.59
C ARG A 12 -8.49 1.70 -20.15
N TYR A 13 -7.29 1.33 -20.62
CA TYR A 13 -6.07 2.11 -20.39
C TYR A 13 -6.06 3.33 -21.32
N ARG A 14 -5.90 4.53 -20.75
CA ARG A 14 -5.76 5.77 -21.52
C ARG A 14 -4.29 6.20 -21.44
N LYS A 15 -3.56 6.17 -22.56
CA LYS A 15 -2.18 6.67 -22.63
C LYS A 15 -2.20 8.19 -22.48
N GLY A 16 -1.68 8.71 -21.36
CA GLY A 16 -1.40 10.14 -21.16
C GLY A 16 0.01 10.49 -21.64
N ALA A 17 0.21 11.72 -22.12
CA ALA A 17 1.53 12.24 -22.50
C ALA A 17 2.36 12.58 -21.25
N SER A 18 3.69 12.43 -21.37
CA SER A 18 4.65 12.44 -20.25
C SER A 18 5.02 13.85 -19.75
N SER A 19 5.10 14.00 -18.43
CA SER A 19 6.17 14.77 -17.80
C SER A 19 7.12 13.79 -17.12
N LEU A 20 8.40 13.81 -17.49
CA LEU A 20 9.43 12.91 -16.94
C LEU A 20 9.82 13.22 -15.49
N ARG A 21 9.41 14.36 -14.94
CA ARG A 21 9.74 14.76 -13.57
C ARG A 21 8.60 14.42 -12.63
N SER A 22 8.92 13.69 -11.56
CA SER A 22 8.03 13.57 -10.41
C SER A 22 7.78 14.97 -9.84
N PRO A 23 6.53 15.34 -9.52
CA PRO A 23 6.23 16.61 -8.84
C PRO A 23 6.75 16.61 -7.39
N ILE A 24 7.24 15.47 -6.87
CA ILE A 24 7.73 15.30 -5.52
C ILE A 24 9.22 15.64 -5.47
N LYS A 25 9.57 16.61 -4.62
CA LYS A 25 10.95 17.07 -4.42
C LYS A 25 11.78 15.94 -3.82
N GLU A 26 12.98 15.67 -4.35
CA GLU A 26 13.89 14.64 -3.80
C GLU A 26 13.31 13.22 -3.77
N ALA A 27 12.39 12.91 -4.71
CA ALA A 27 11.93 11.56 -4.95
C ALA A 27 13.03 10.72 -5.62
N ARG A 28 13.42 9.60 -4.98
CA ARG A 28 14.29 8.59 -5.59
C ARG A 28 13.49 7.72 -6.56
N SER A 29 14.04 7.48 -7.75
CA SER A 29 13.38 6.63 -8.75
C SER A 29 13.33 5.18 -8.26
N ILE A 30 12.30 4.44 -8.67
CA ILE A 30 12.25 2.99 -8.51
C ILE A 30 13.44 2.27 -9.19
N ASP A 31 14.07 2.90 -10.18
CA ASP A 31 15.28 2.35 -10.83
C ASP A 31 16.50 2.33 -9.90
N GLU A 32 16.51 3.18 -8.87
CA GLU A 32 17.57 3.23 -7.86
C GLU A 32 17.32 2.24 -6.71
N ARG A 33 16.20 1.50 -6.75
CA ARG A 33 15.82 0.56 -5.71
C ARG A 33 16.74 -0.67 -5.72
N PRO A 34 17.23 -1.13 -4.56
CA PRO A 34 18.05 -2.34 -4.46
C PRO A 34 17.37 -3.55 -5.09
N ALA A 35 18.12 -4.34 -5.88
CA ALA A 35 17.58 -5.50 -6.59
C ALA A 35 16.94 -6.56 -5.67
N ILE A 36 17.37 -6.64 -4.40
CA ILE A 36 16.77 -7.53 -3.38
C ILE A 36 15.27 -7.28 -3.15
N VAL A 37 14.80 -6.05 -3.39
CA VAL A 37 13.38 -5.69 -3.22
C VAL A 37 12.50 -6.37 -4.29
N ASP A 38 13.06 -6.66 -5.45
CA ASP A 38 12.35 -7.34 -6.54
C ASP A 38 12.35 -8.85 -6.41
N SER A 39 13.33 -9.45 -5.72
CA SER A 39 13.34 -10.89 -5.43
C SER A 39 12.24 -11.29 -4.44
N ARG A 40 11.80 -10.35 -3.58
CA ARG A 40 10.81 -10.60 -2.52
C ARG A 40 11.26 -11.75 -1.62
N GLU A 41 12.54 -11.76 -1.27
CA GLU A 41 13.13 -12.84 -0.48
C GLU A 41 13.20 -12.53 1.01
N ARG A 42 13.32 -11.25 1.37
CA ARG A 42 13.34 -10.74 2.76
C ARG A 42 12.02 -10.10 3.17
N LEU A 43 11.80 -9.94 4.47
CA LEU A 43 10.79 -9.02 4.99
C LEU A 43 11.27 -7.56 4.90
N GLY A 44 10.30 -6.66 4.92
CA GLY A 44 10.51 -5.24 5.22
C GLY A 44 10.61 -4.33 4.02
N ASP A 45 10.24 -4.84 2.85
CA ASP A 45 10.02 -4.02 1.67
C ASP A 45 8.51 -3.79 1.52
N TRP A 46 8.08 -2.56 1.74
CA TRP A 46 6.67 -2.17 1.78
C TRP A 46 6.27 -1.39 0.53
N GLU A 47 5.01 -1.52 0.11
CA GLU A 47 4.39 -0.57 -0.82
C GLU A 47 3.28 0.18 -0.08
N ALA A 48 3.23 1.50 -0.25
CA ALA A 48 2.19 2.35 0.32
C ALA A 48 1.28 2.87 -0.79
N ASP A 49 -0.02 2.99 -0.54
CA ASP A 49 -1.01 3.57 -1.46
C ASP A 49 -2.10 4.34 -0.70
N THR A 50 -2.90 5.14 -1.43
CA THR A 50 -4.13 5.70 -0.88
C THR A 50 -5.37 5.22 -1.64
N VAL A 51 -6.38 4.81 -0.89
CA VAL A 51 -7.66 4.34 -1.40
C VAL A 51 -8.73 5.37 -1.07
N LEU A 52 -9.25 6.04 -2.09
CA LEU A 52 -10.29 7.07 -1.94
C LEU A 52 -11.69 6.46 -1.79
N GLY A 53 -12.49 7.03 -0.88
CA GLY A 53 -13.93 6.81 -0.80
C GLY A 53 -14.71 7.80 -1.64
N LYS A 54 -15.84 8.28 -1.12
CA LYS A 54 -16.59 9.42 -1.65
C LYS A 54 -15.73 10.68 -1.56
N GLN A 55 -15.81 11.53 -2.57
CA GLN A 55 -15.03 12.77 -2.61
C GLN A 55 -15.28 13.63 -1.37
N GLY A 56 -14.20 14.10 -0.73
CA GLY A 56 -14.27 14.95 0.46
C GLY A 56 -14.55 14.22 1.78
N THR A 57 -14.54 12.87 1.79
CA THR A 57 -14.85 12.09 3.01
C THR A 57 -13.63 11.50 3.71
N GLY A 58 -12.42 11.77 3.17
CA GLY A 58 -11.15 11.25 3.67
C GLY A 58 -10.50 10.26 2.70
N ALA A 59 -9.58 9.46 3.23
CA ALA A 59 -8.90 8.39 2.50
C ALA A 59 -8.60 7.20 3.42
N LEU A 60 -8.26 6.06 2.82
CA LEU A 60 -7.63 4.95 3.52
C LEU A 60 -6.18 4.88 3.06
N VAL A 61 -5.24 5.03 3.98
CA VAL A 61 -3.82 4.75 3.72
C VAL A 61 -3.62 3.25 3.86
N THR A 62 -2.98 2.65 2.86
CA THR A 62 -2.79 1.20 2.82
C THR A 62 -1.32 0.89 2.64
N LEU A 63 -0.82 -0.09 3.39
CA LEU A 63 0.54 -0.60 3.29
C LEU A 63 0.49 -2.10 3.03
N VAL A 64 1.37 -2.59 2.17
CA VAL A 64 1.50 -4.03 1.92
C VAL A 64 2.96 -4.45 1.92
N GLU A 65 3.27 -5.49 2.68
CA GLU A 65 4.61 -6.06 2.74
C GLU A 65 4.83 -7.05 1.58
N ARG A 66 5.94 -6.88 0.84
CA ARG A 66 6.16 -7.53 -0.46
C ARG A 66 6.48 -9.02 -0.37
N LYS A 67 6.90 -9.55 0.77
CA LYS A 67 7.14 -11.00 0.97
C LYS A 67 5.89 -11.72 1.47
N SER A 68 5.46 -11.40 2.69
CA SER A 68 4.38 -11.99 3.47
C SER A 68 2.99 -11.61 3.02
N ARG A 69 2.83 -10.51 2.26
CA ARG A 69 1.54 -9.91 1.89
C ARG A 69 0.76 -9.38 3.10
N LEU A 70 1.41 -9.15 4.24
CA LEU A 70 0.79 -8.46 5.37
C LEU A 70 0.27 -7.11 4.88
N TYR A 71 -0.99 -6.83 5.18
CA TYR A 71 -1.69 -5.65 4.70
C TYR A 71 -2.16 -4.82 5.88
N LEU A 72 -1.78 -3.55 5.93
CA LEU A 72 -2.19 -2.60 6.95
C LEU A 72 -3.08 -1.53 6.33
N VAL A 73 -4.11 -1.12 7.04
CA VAL A 73 -5.03 -0.08 6.57
C VAL A 73 -5.38 0.86 7.70
N LYS A 74 -5.21 2.16 7.45
CA LYS A 74 -5.64 3.20 8.36
C LYS A 74 -6.51 4.22 7.66
N ARG A 75 -7.62 4.58 8.28
CA ARG A 75 -8.48 5.66 7.82
C ARG A 75 -7.92 7.01 8.25
N VAL A 76 -7.96 7.97 7.34
CA VAL A 76 -7.52 9.35 7.55
C VAL A 76 -8.60 10.33 7.11
N ALA A 77 -8.71 11.44 7.83
CA ALA A 77 -9.72 12.47 7.56
C ALA A 77 -9.44 13.23 6.25
N SER A 78 -8.20 13.23 5.76
CA SER A 78 -7.81 13.89 4.52
C SER A 78 -6.63 13.19 3.85
N LYS A 79 -6.38 13.50 2.58
CA LYS A 79 -5.21 13.04 1.82
C LYS A 79 -4.03 14.03 1.86
N GLN A 80 -4.01 14.93 2.85
CA GLN A 80 -2.90 15.87 3.01
C GLN A 80 -1.63 15.11 3.37
N ALA A 81 -0.48 15.56 2.85
CA ALA A 81 0.77 14.83 2.97
C ALA A 81 1.17 14.55 4.43
N GLY A 82 1.09 15.55 5.32
CA GLY A 82 1.35 15.36 6.74
C GLY A 82 0.41 14.33 7.41
N VAL A 83 -0.88 14.32 7.06
CA VAL A 83 -1.84 13.34 7.62
C VAL A 83 -1.52 11.93 7.15
N VAL A 84 -1.15 11.76 5.87
CA VAL A 84 -0.76 10.46 5.31
C VAL A 84 0.57 10.00 5.89
N ARG A 85 1.56 10.90 6.03
CA ARG A 85 2.83 10.66 6.71
C ARG A 85 2.61 10.10 8.11
N ASP A 86 1.84 10.80 8.94
CA ASP A 86 1.61 10.41 10.34
C ASP A 86 0.95 9.03 10.43
N ALA A 87 -0.01 8.75 9.53
CA ALA A 87 -0.65 7.44 9.47
C ALA A 87 0.32 6.31 9.08
N ILE A 88 1.25 6.55 8.13
CA ILE A 88 2.27 5.57 7.74
C ILE A 88 3.23 5.31 8.90
N ILE A 89 3.74 6.36 9.53
CA ILE A 89 4.66 6.25 10.67
C ILE A 89 4.00 5.45 11.78
N GLU A 90 2.76 5.77 12.16
CA GLU A 90 2.06 5.07 13.23
C GLU A 90 1.83 3.58 12.92
N MET A 91 1.40 3.26 11.69
CA MET A 91 1.19 1.86 11.28
C MET A 91 2.47 1.03 11.25
N LEU A 92 3.61 1.65 10.91
CA LEU A 92 4.89 0.94 10.76
C LEU A 92 5.77 0.97 12.01
N THR A 93 5.52 1.86 12.96
CA THR A 93 6.26 1.93 14.24
C THR A 93 6.35 0.58 14.97
N PRO A 94 5.26 -0.23 15.09
CA PRO A 94 5.34 -1.56 15.73
C PRO A 94 6.23 -2.58 14.99
N TYR A 95 6.61 -2.27 13.76
CA TYR A 95 7.37 -3.12 12.84
C TYR A 95 8.65 -2.45 12.37
N ILE A 96 9.12 -1.39 13.05
CA ILE A 96 10.21 -0.52 12.58
C ILE A 96 11.48 -1.29 12.20
N GLU A 97 11.82 -2.34 12.95
CA GLU A 97 12.96 -3.23 12.67
C GLU A 97 12.81 -4.03 11.37
N GLN A 98 11.58 -4.19 10.88
CA GLN A 98 11.20 -4.83 9.62
C GLN A 98 10.73 -3.79 8.58
N VAL A 99 11.31 -2.58 8.57
CA VAL A 99 11.07 -1.58 7.51
C VAL A 99 12.41 -1.17 6.89
N HIS A 100 12.73 -1.77 5.76
CA HIS A 100 13.92 -1.43 4.97
C HIS A 100 13.60 -0.45 3.87
N THR A 101 12.53 -0.70 3.12
CA THR A 101 12.14 0.16 2.00
C THR A 101 10.64 0.42 1.95
N ILE A 102 10.25 1.58 1.44
CA ILE A 102 8.85 1.92 1.16
C ILE A 102 8.74 2.47 -0.26
N THR A 103 7.88 1.86 -1.08
CA THR A 103 7.63 2.29 -2.46
C THR A 103 6.26 2.97 -2.58
N PHE A 104 6.25 4.17 -3.17
CA PHE A 104 5.07 5.03 -3.41
C PHE A 104 4.77 5.17 -4.92
N ASP A 105 3.60 5.72 -5.28
CA ASP A 105 3.48 6.43 -6.57
C ASP A 105 3.89 7.90 -6.42
N ASN A 106 3.91 8.58 -7.56
CA ASN A 106 4.07 10.04 -7.65
C ASN A 106 2.83 10.84 -7.19
N GLY A 107 2.01 10.30 -6.28
CA GLY A 107 0.91 11.00 -5.65
C GLY A 107 1.41 12.09 -4.69
N GLY A 108 0.82 13.29 -4.79
CA GLY A 108 1.23 14.43 -3.95
C GLY A 108 0.99 14.22 -2.45
N GLU A 109 0.13 13.27 -2.08
CA GLU A 109 -0.04 12.80 -0.70
C GLU A 109 1.24 12.19 -0.08
N PHE A 110 2.23 11.80 -0.88
CA PHE A 110 3.49 11.23 -0.42
C PHE A 110 4.64 12.24 -0.46
N ALA A 111 4.35 13.54 -0.60
CA ALA A 111 5.36 14.59 -0.70
C ALA A 111 6.23 14.75 0.57
N GLU A 112 5.79 14.24 1.72
CA GLU A 112 6.53 14.27 2.98
C GLU A 112 7.28 12.94 3.26
N HIS A 113 7.65 12.19 2.21
CA HIS A 113 8.39 10.91 2.34
C HIS A 113 9.70 11.03 3.09
N LYS A 114 10.37 12.18 3.06
CA LYS A 114 11.61 12.41 3.81
C LYS A 114 11.42 12.33 5.33
N ALA A 115 10.31 12.83 5.83
CA ALA A 115 9.98 12.71 7.26
C ALA A 115 9.61 11.26 7.63
N ILE A 116 9.06 10.49 6.69
CA ILE A 116 8.81 9.04 6.87
C ILE A 116 10.16 8.29 6.93
N GLU A 117 11.07 8.59 6.01
CA GLU A 117 12.42 8.02 5.94
C GLU A 117 13.21 8.27 7.24
N GLU A 118 13.17 9.49 7.76
CA GLU A 118 13.81 9.86 9.03
C GLU A 118 13.19 9.14 10.23
N ALA A 119 11.85 9.11 10.34
CA ALA A 119 11.17 8.52 11.48
C ALA A 119 11.26 6.99 11.55
N LEU A 120 11.32 6.32 10.38
CA LEU A 120 11.33 4.86 10.30
C LEU A 120 12.72 4.28 10.00
N GLY A 121 13.72 5.10 9.68
CA GLY A 121 15.03 4.63 9.23
C GLY A 121 15.00 3.85 7.92
N ALA A 122 14.00 4.11 7.07
CA ALA A 122 13.69 3.30 5.89
C ALA A 122 13.88 4.08 4.59
N GLU A 123 14.35 3.40 3.54
CA GLU A 123 14.57 4.02 2.25
C GLU A 123 13.29 4.16 1.42
N THR A 124 13.06 5.35 0.88
CA THR A 124 11.84 5.64 0.12
C THR A 124 12.11 5.73 -1.38
N TYR A 125 11.20 5.14 -2.18
CA TYR A 125 11.28 5.08 -3.64
C TYR A 125 9.93 5.38 -4.31
N PHE A 126 9.98 5.89 -5.54
CA PHE A 126 8.81 6.29 -6.30
C PHE A 126 8.74 5.55 -7.65
N ALA A 127 7.60 4.90 -7.90
CA ALA A 127 7.30 4.27 -9.18
C ALA A 127 7.24 5.30 -10.32
N HIS A 128 7.43 4.85 -11.55
CA HIS A 128 7.35 5.71 -12.73
C HIS A 128 5.92 6.24 -12.94
N PRO A 129 5.75 7.48 -13.44
CA PRO A 129 4.44 7.99 -13.81
C PRO A 129 3.72 7.06 -14.80
N TYR A 130 2.44 6.76 -14.54
CA TYR A 130 1.62 5.86 -15.35
C TYR A 130 2.08 4.38 -15.39
N SER A 131 3.05 3.98 -14.56
CA SER A 131 3.56 2.60 -14.50
C SER A 131 2.92 1.79 -13.37
N SER A 132 1.60 1.61 -13.43
CA SER A 132 0.87 0.96 -12.33
C SER A 132 1.25 -0.52 -12.12
N TRP A 133 1.87 -1.17 -13.13
CA TRP A 133 2.39 -2.53 -13.03
C TRP A 133 3.55 -2.69 -12.03
N GLU A 134 4.29 -1.61 -11.75
CA GLU A 134 5.43 -1.61 -10.81
C GLU A 134 4.99 -1.77 -9.36
N ARG A 135 3.70 -1.50 -9.09
CA ARG A 135 3.02 -1.64 -7.80
C ARG A 135 1.80 -2.58 -7.90
N GLY A 136 1.90 -3.62 -8.74
CA GLY A 136 0.81 -4.56 -8.98
C GLY A 136 0.30 -5.29 -7.72
N LEU A 137 1.08 -5.29 -6.63
CA LEU A 137 0.67 -5.84 -5.34
C LEU A 137 -0.37 -4.94 -4.65
N ASN A 138 -0.11 -3.63 -4.57
CA ASN A 138 -1.08 -2.66 -4.05
C ASN A 138 -2.42 -2.74 -4.78
N GLU A 139 -2.42 -2.78 -6.13
CA GLU A 139 -3.66 -2.89 -6.89
C GLU A 139 -4.48 -4.14 -6.52
N ASN A 140 -3.80 -5.28 -6.31
CA ASN A 140 -4.46 -6.52 -5.90
C ASN A 140 -5.03 -6.42 -4.48
N SER A 141 -4.23 -5.95 -3.52
CA SER A 141 -4.61 -5.81 -2.11
C SER A 141 -5.77 -4.81 -1.94
N ASN A 142 -5.67 -3.65 -2.59
CA ASN A 142 -6.70 -2.62 -2.57
C ASN A 142 -7.99 -3.11 -3.23
N GLY A 143 -7.90 -3.92 -4.28
CA GLY A 143 -9.05 -4.60 -4.88
C GLY A 143 -9.79 -5.54 -3.92
N LEU A 144 -9.10 -6.12 -2.94
CA LEU A 144 -9.73 -6.96 -1.91
C LEU A 144 -10.35 -6.14 -0.80
N LEU A 145 -9.69 -5.04 -0.39
CA LEU A 145 -10.26 -4.07 0.55
C LEU A 145 -11.61 -3.53 0.06
N ARG A 146 -11.76 -3.34 -1.27
CA ARG A 146 -13.03 -2.91 -1.89
C ARG A 146 -14.21 -3.87 -1.69
N GLN A 147 -13.99 -5.11 -1.24
CA GLN A 147 -15.08 -6.02 -0.85
C GLN A 147 -15.72 -5.62 0.48
N PHE A 148 -14.96 -4.93 1.34
CA PHE A 148 -15.41 -4.46 2.65
C PHE A 148 -15.80 -2.98 2.59
N ILE A 149 -15.02 -2.18 1.87
CA ILE A 149 -15.25 -0.74 1.73
C ILE A 149 -15.35 -0.41 0.23
N PRO A 150 -16.56 -0.49 -0.36
CA PRO A 150 -16.78 -0.25 -1.78
C PRO A 150 -16.28 1.13 -2.27
N LYS A 151 -16.15 1.27 -3.58
CA LYS A 151 -15.83 2.56 -4.18
C LYS A 151 -16.98 3.53 -4.00
N GLY A 152 -16.68 4.76 -3.57
CA GLY A 152 -17.69 5.79 -3.33
C GLY A 152 -18.39 5.71 -1.97
N THR A 153 -17.97 4.81 -1.08
CA THR A 153 -18.40 4.80 0.32
C THR A 153 -18.03 6.12 1.02
N ASP A 154 -18.94 6.68 1.80
CA ASP A 154 -18.66 7.82 2.67
C ASP A 154 -17.77 7.36 3.84
N LEU A 155 -16.49 7.71 3.82
CA LEU A 155 -15.54 7.22 4.84
C LEU A 155 -15.78 7.84 6.22
N ARG A 156 -16.69 8.81 6.35
CA ARG A 156 -17.10 9.34 7.66
C ARG A 156 -18.04 8.38 8.38
N GLU A 157 -18.76 7.53 7.63
CA GLU A 157 -19.64 6.49 8.18
C GLU A 157 -18.89 5.18 8.46
N VAL A 158 -17.68 5.04 7.93
CA VAL A 158 -16.81 3.89 8.19
C VAL A 158 -16.09 4.10 9.53
N THR A 159 -16.29 3.17 10.46
CA THR A 159 -15.61 3.21 11.75
C THR A 159 -14.20 2.62 11.66
N ASP A 160 -13.34 2.97 12.60
CA ASP A 160 -12.01 2.36 12.69
C ASP A 160 -12.11 0.85 13.03
N GLU A 161 -13.21 0.41 13.65
CA GLU A 161 -13.49 -1.01 13.87
C GLU A 161 -13.78 -1.75 12.56
N ASP A 162 -14.55 -1.14 11.64
CA ASP A 162 -14.81 -1.73 10.32
C ASP A 162 -13.52 -1.91 9.52
N VAL A 163 -12.62 -0.91 9.60
CA VAL A 163 -11.29 -0.96 8.96
C VAL A 163 -10.44 -2.07 9.58
N ARG A 164 -10.34 -2.13 10.91
CA ARG A 164 -9.61 -3.20 11.61
C ARG A 164 -10.16 -4.58 11.28
N ARG A 165 -11.48 -4.72 11.19
CA ARG A 165 -12.13 -5.98 10.81
C ARG A 165 -11.77 -6.36 9.37
N ALA A 166 -11.83 -5.43 8.42
CA ALA A 166 -11.42 -5.69 7.05
C ALA A 166 -9.94 -6.10 6.96
N GLU A 167 -9.06 -5.39 7.65
CA GLU A 167 -7.63 -5.71 7.73
C GLU A 167 -7.39 -7.11 8.28
N GLN A 168 -7.97 -7.44 9.45
CA GLN A 168 -7.84 -8.74 10.08
C GLN A 168 -8.31 -9.86 9.15
N TRP A 169 -9.46 -9.69 8.51
CA TRP A 169 -10.00 -10.68 7.57
C TRP A 169 -9.09 -10.87 6.35
N LEU A 170 -8.44 -9.82 5.86
CA LEU A 170 -7.50 -9.91 4.74
C LEU A 170 -6.19 -10.60 5.13
N ASN A 171 -5.72 -10.38 6.36
CA ASN A 171 -4.49 -10.95 6.90
C ASN A 171 -4.64 -12.39 7.41
N LEU A 172 -5.86 -12.81 7.76
CA LEU A 172 -6.20 -14.20 8.08
C LEU A 172 -6.60 -15.02 6.86
N ARG A 173 -6.79 -14.41 5.68
CA ARG A 173 -7.20 -15.10 4.46
C ARG A 173 -6.01 -15.82 3.80
N PRO A 174 -6.05 -17.16 3.67
CA PRO A 174 -5.06 -17.93 2.90
C PRO A 174 -4.79 -17.37 1.49
N ARG A 175 -3.51 -17.25 1.12
CA ARG A 175 -3.11 -16.77 -0.21
C ARG A 175 -2.44 -17.86 -1.02
N LYS A 176 -2.92 -18.10 -2.25
CA LYS A 176 -2.32 -19.08 -3.17
C LYS A 176 -0.83 -18.83 -3.40
N CYS A 177 -0.42 -17.56 -3.54
CA CYS A 177 0.99 -17.17 -3.72
C CYS A 177 1.88 -17.45 -2.49
N LEU A 178 1.28 -17.73 -1.33
CA LEU A 178 1.98 -18.12 -0.10
C LEU A 178 1.76 -19.60 0.21
N GLY A 179 1.39 -20.43 -0.77
CA GLY A 179 1.08 -21.84 -0.52
C GLY A 179 -0.16 -22.03 0.36
N PHE A 180 -1.16 -21.16 0.21
CA PHE A 180 -2.39 -21.13 1.02
C PHE A 180 -2.15 -20.86 2.52
N ARG A 181 -1.04 -20.19 2.84
CA ARG A 181 -0.75 -19.71 4.19
C ARG A 181 -1.35 -18.33 4.41
N GLN A 182 -1.58 -17.99 5.68
CA GLN A 182 -2.13 -16.70 6.09
C GLN A 182 -1.00 -15.64 6.12
N PRO A 183 -1.20 -14.45 5.53
CA PRO A 183 -0.22 -13.38 5.55
C PRO A 183 0.36 -13.08 6.95
N VAL A 184 -0.50 -12.99 7.96
CA VAL A 184 -0.06 -12.73 9.34
C VAL A 184 0.86 -13.82 9.89
N LYS A 185 0.57 -15.10 9.58
CA LYS A 185 1.42 -16.22 10.04
C LYS A 185 2.76 -16.24 9.33
N VAL A 186 2.77 -15.97 8.02
CA VAL A 186 4.01 -15.85 7.25
C VAL A 186 4.85 -14.71 7.80
N PHE A 187 4.26 -13.52 8.02
CA PHE A 187 5.00 -12.39 8.55
C PHE A 187 5.64 -12.69 9.91
N GLU A 188 4.87 -13.22 10.87
CA GLU A 188 5.39 -13.53 12.21
C GLU A 188 6.51 -14.58 12.20
N GLU A 189 6.42 -15.60 11.35
CA GLU A 189 7.48 -16.62 11.25
C GLU A 189 8.79 -16.06 10.72
N TYR A 190 8.73 -15.25 9.66
CA TYR A 190 9.93 -14.61 9.13
C TYR A 190 10.49 -13.56 10.09
N ARG A 191 9.62 -12.89 10.86
CA ARG A 191 10.03 -11.93 11.89
C ARG A 191 10.78 -12.61 13.04
N GLN A 192 10.35 -13.81 13.46
CA GLN A 192 11.01 -14.58 14.52
C GLN A 192 12.32 -15.25 14.06
N ALA A 193 12.50 -15.44 12.76
CA ALA A 193 13.69 -16.06 12.17
C ALA A 193 14.80 -15.06 11.83
N ALA A 194 14.52 -13.75 11.90
CA ALA A 194 15.44 -12.65 11.65
C ALA A 194 16.07 -12.15 12.97
#